data_AF-A0A4D9CSB2-F1
#
_entry.id   AF-A0A4D9CSB2-F1
#
_cell.length_a   1.000
_cell.length_b   1.000
_cell.length_c   1.000
_cell.angle_alpha   90.00
_cell.angle_beta   90.00
_cell.angle_gamma   90.00
#
_symmetry.space_group_name_H-M   'P 1'
#
loop_
_entity.id
_entity.type
_entity.pdbx_description
1 polymer ?
#
loop_
_entity_poly.entity_id
_entity_poly.type
_entity_poly.pdbx_seq_one_letter_code
_entity_poly.pdbx_strand_id
1 'polypeptide(L)'
;MVGDDGWCIHYDKAARACTVFEDRPWFCRVEGKTFEKMYGVTGSEMDKFCTSCCREQIADVYGTTSGEMRSFNMAIKHLKASAGDARSERSKGAGGFGKGARAVDEAVGEPVAPIVPIDPFTKEASDKEAAMADWIGS
;
A
#
# COMPACT_ATOMS: atom_id res chain seq x y z
N MET A 1 -11.47 -10.45 20.20
CA MET A 1 -11.13 -9.88 18.87
C MET A 1 -10.12 -8.75 19.01
N VAL A 2 -10.28 -7.87 20.00
CA VAL A 2 -9.23 -6.94 20.46
C VAL A 2 -8.58 -7.55 21.72
N GLY A 3 -7.25 -7.49 21.82
CA GLY A 3 -6.49 -7.93 22.99
C GLY A 3 -6.41 -6.86 24.08
N ASP A 4 -5.76 -7.18 25.18
CA ASP A 4 -5.65 -6.28 26.35
C ASP A 4 -4.86 -5.00 26.06
N ASP A 5 -4.06 -5.01 24.99
CA ASP A 5 -3.29 -3.87 24.48
C ASP A 5 -4.09 -2.96 23.54
N GLY A 6 -5.37 -3.25 23.31
CA GLY A 6 -6.23 -2.50 22.40
C GLY A 6 -6.02 -2.83 20.92
N TRP A 7 -5.19 -3.84 20.58
CA TRP A 7 -4.93 -4.24 19.19
C TRP A 7 -5.72 -5.47 18.77
N CYS A 8 -5.96 -5.61 17.47
CA CYS A 8 -6.57 -6.81 16.90
C CYS A 8 -5.65 -8.03 17.15
N ILE A 9 -6.20 -9.12 17.70
CA ILE A 9 -5.44 -10.35 18.00
C ILE A 9 -4.91 -11.06 16.74
N HIS A 10 -5.44 -10.72 15.56
CA HIS A 10 -5.03 -11.28 14.27
C HIS A 10 -3.98 -10.43 13.54
N TYR A 11 -3.56 -9.29 14.12
CA TYR A 11 -2.55 -8.39 13.56
C TYR A 11 -1.17 -8.72 14.14
N ASP A 12 -0.26 -9.14 13.27
CA ASP A 12 1.16 -9.27 13.56
C ASP A 12 1.83 -7.90 13.41
N LYS A 13 2.28 -7.33 14.53
CA LYS A 13 2.94 -6.02 14.58
C LYS A 13 4.34 -6.03 13.98
N ALA A 14 5.06 -7.14 14.07
CA ALA A 14 6.41 -7.26 13.53
C ALA A 14 6.38 -7.37 12.01
N ALA A 15 5.48 -8.20 11.48
CA ALA A 15 5.29 -8.34 10.04
C ALA A 15 4.40 -7.24 9.43
N ARG A 16 3.71 -6.45 10.26
CA ARG A 16 2.67 -5.48 9.85
C ARG A 16 1.58 -6.11 8.99
N ALA A 17 1.20 -7.34 9.30
CA ALA A 17 0.28 -8.14 8.51
C ALA A 17 -0.88 -8.66 9.36
N CYS A 18 -2.08 -8.67 8.78
CA CYS A 18 -3.23 -9.38 9.36
C CYS A 18 -3.37 -10.75 8.71
N THR A 19 -3.63 -11.78 9.51
CA THR A 19 -4.03 -13.09 8.99
C THR A 19 -5.40 -13.02 8.30
N VAL A 20 -5.64 -13.89 7.31
CA VAL A 20 -6.96 -14.08 6.69
C VAL A 20 -7.66 -15.23 7.38
N PHE A 21 -8.85 -14.98 7.94
CA PHE A 21 -9.67 -15.93 8.68
C PHE A 21 -11.14 -15.79 8.28
N GLU A 22 -11.93 -16.85 8.47
CA GLU A 22 -13.28 -16.97 7.89
C GLU A 22 -14.26 -15.92 8.43
N ASP A 23 -14.29 -15.73 9.75
CA ASP A 23 -15.18 -14.83 10.48
C ASP A 23 -14.66 -13.37 10.54
N ARG A 24 -13.80 -12.97 9.60
CA ARG A 24 -13.28 -11.59 9.53
C ARG A 24 -14.42 -10.58 9.44
N PRO A 25 -14.53 -9.64 10.40
CA PRO A 25 -15.59 -8.63 10.41
C PRO A 25 -15.63 -7.85 9.12
N TRP A 26 -16.83 -7.42 8.74
CA TRP A 26 -17.04 -6.66 7.51
C TRP A 26 -16.16 -5.39 7.43
N PHE A 27 -15.96 -4.69 8.55
CA PHE A 27 -15.14 -3.47 8.59
C PHE A 27 -13.64 -3.75 8.39
N CYS A 28 -13.18 -4.98 8.66
CA CYS A 28 -11.80 -5.36 8.40
C CYS A 28 -11.58 -5.75 6.93
N ARG A 29 -12.62 -5.89 6.10
CA ARG A 29 -12.51 -6.26 4.68
C ARG A 29 -12.32 -5.01 3.84
N VAL A 30 -11.18 -4.92 3.16
CA VAL A 30 -10.80 -3.79 2.30
C VAL A 30 -11.48 -3.95 0.94
N GLU A 31 -12.79 -3.67 0.90
CA GLU A 31 -13.64 -3.81 -0.28
C GLU A 31 -14.45 -2.53 -0.50
N GLY A 32 -14.82 -2.24 -1.75
CA GLY A 32 -15.56 -1.02 -2.09
C GLY A 32 -16.84 -0.81 -1.27
N LYS A 33 -17.60 -1.88 -0.97
CA LYS A 33 -18.81 -1.80 -0.14
C LYS A 33 -18.52 -1.37 1.30
N THR A 34 -17.38 -1.81 1.84
CA THR A 34 -16.96 -1.41 3.19
C THR A 34 -16.60 0.07 3.22
N PHE A 35 -15.88 0.55 2.20
CA PHE A 35 -15.52 1.98 2.08
C PHE A 35 -16.74 2.88 1.87
N GLU A 36 -17.70 2.44 1.06
CA GLU A 36 -18.95 3.16 0.86
C GLU A 36 -19.72 3.31 2.18
N LYS A 37 -19.80 2.23 2.97
CA LYS A 37 -20.48 2.25 4.26
C LYS A 37 -19.75 3.06 5.34
N MET A 38 -18.42 3.03 5.38
CA MET A 38 -17.64 3.72 6.43
C MET A 38 -17.35 5.19 6.11
N TYR A 39 -17.13 5.52 4.84
CA TYR A 39 -16.61 6.81 4.42
C TYR A 39 -17.47 7.50 3.34
N GLY A 40 -18.54 6.86 2.87
CA GLY A 40 -19.34 7.38 1.75
C GLY A 40 -18.59 7.37 0.41
N VAL A 41 -17.45 6.67 0.33
CA VAL A 41 -16.60 6.61 -0.87
C VAL A 41 -17.03 5.44 -1.74
N THR A 42 -17.39 5.73 -2.99
CA THR A 42 -17.82 4.68 -3.92
C THR A 42 -16.64 3.77 -4.30
N GLY A 43 -16.93 2.53 -4.69
CA GLY A 43 -15.89 1.58 -5.10
C GLY A 43 -15.02 2.06 -6.28
N SER A 44 -15.53 2.94 -7.15
CA SER A 44 -14.75 3.53 -8.25
C SER A 44 -13.82 4.66 -7.79
N GLU A 45 -14.09 5.26 -6.63
CA GLU A 45 -13.28 6.33 -6.02
C GLU A 45 -12.29 5.79 -4.99
N MET A 46 -12.49 4.55 -4.51
CA MET A 46 -11.68 3.90 -3.48
C MET A 46 -10.18 4.03 -3.74
N ASP A 47 -9.69 3.72 -4.94
CA ASP A 47 -8.26 3.80 -5.26
C ASP A 47 -7.71 5.23 -5.13
N LYS A 48 -8.49 6.22 -5.58
CA LYS A 48 -8.09 7.64 -5.48
C LYS A 48 -8.06 8.08 -4.03
N PHE A 49 -9.06 7.70 -3.25
CA PHE A 49 -9.18 7.98 -1.82
C PHE A 49 -8.04 7.35 -1.02
N CYS A 50 -7.78 6.05 -1.20
CA CYS A 50 -6.65 5.38 -0.54
C CYS A 50 -5.31 6.01 -0.92
N THR A 51 -5.14 6.39 -2.19
CA THR A 51 -3.91 7.08 -2.64
C THR A 51 -3.73 8.44 -1.97
N SER A 52 -4.80 9.22 -1.75
CA SER A 52 -4.70 10.51 -1.04
C SER A 52 -4.38 10.32 0.44
N CYS A 53 -5.04 9.40 1.14
CA CYS A 53 -4.75 9.14 2.55
C CYS A 53 -3.29 8.70 2.77
N CYS A 54 -2.74 7.86 1.88
CA CYS A 54 -1.33 7.50 1.96
C CYS A 54 -0.39 8.70 1.77
N ARG A 55 -0.73 9.65 0.88
CA ARG A 55 0.06 10.87 0.69
C ARG A 55 0.02 11.77 1.91
N GLU A 56 -1.15 11.97 2.49
CA GLU A 56 -1.31 12.74 3.73
C GLU A 56 -0.47 12.12 4.85
N GLN A 57 -0.56 10.80 5.06
CA GLN A 57 0.22 10.12 6.09
C GLN A 57 1.73 10.23 5.86
N ILE A 58 2.20 10.08 4.61
CA ILE A 58 3.62 10.24 4.29
C ILE A 58 4.06 11.69 4.52
N ALA A 59 3.22 12.66 4.15
CA ALA A 59 3.50 14.07 4.36
C ALA A 59 3.60 14.42 5.85
N ASP A 60 2.72 13.86 6.68
CA ASP A 60 2.70 14.10 8.13
C ASP A 60 3.92 13.48 8.84
N VAL A 61 4.37 12.30 8.40
CA VAL A 61 5.49 11.58 9.04
C VAL A 61 6.85 12.01 8.49
N TYR A 62 6.98 12.16 7.17
CA TYR A 62 8.26 12.37 6.48
C TYR A 62 8.37 13.74 5.80
N GLY A 63 7.26 14.46 5.62
CA GLY A 63 7.21 15.72 4.88
C GLY A 63 6.79 15.57 3.42
N THR A 64 6.27 16.66 2.84
CA THR A 64 5.72 16.68 1.46
C THR A 64 6.77 16.58 0.36
N THR A 65 8.04 16.90 0.65
CA THR A 65 9.16 16.87 -0.30
C THR A 65 10.10 15.68 -0.10
N SER A 66 9.70 14.74 0.78
CA SER A 66 10.49 13.59 1.21
C SER A 66 10.81 12.60 0.09
N GLY A 67 11.83 11.76 0.33
CA GLY A 67 12.19 10.67 -0.59
C GLY A 67 11.07 9.63 -0.69
N GLU A 68 10.40 9.37 0.43
CA GLU A 68 9.27 8.47 0.60
C GLU A 68 8.08 8.92 -0.25
N MET A 69 7.75 10.22 -0.22
CA MET A 69 6.70 10.80 -1.07
C MET A 69 7.05 10.63 -2.55
N ARG A 70 8.32 10.80 -2.93
CA ARG A 70 8.78 10.63 -4.31
C ARG A 70 8.67 9.17 -4.76
N SER A 71 9.18 8.24 -3.96
CA SER A 71 9.13 6.80 -4.21
C SER A 71 7.70 6.29 -4.32
N PHE A 72 6.81 6.68 -3.39
CA PHE A 72 5.39 6.34 -3.45
C PHE A 72 4.73 6.85 -4.73
N ASN A 73 4.95 8.13 -5.07
CA ASN A 73 4.37 8.70 -6.29
C ASN A 73 4.89 8.05 -7.57
N MET A 74 6.16 7.60 -7.59
CA MET A 74 6.68 6.79 -8.70
C MET A 74 6.00 5.43 -8.76
N ALA A 75 5.91 4.70 -7.64
CA ALA A 75 5.25 3.39 -7.59
C ALA A 75 3.79 3.46 -8.10
N ILE A 76 3.02 4.47 -7.67
CA ILE A 76 1.64 4.67 -8.14
C ILE A 76 1.59 5.00 -9.64
N LYS A 77 2.54 5.75 -10.19
CA LYS A 77 2.63 6.00 -11.63
C LYS A 77 2.88 4.70 -12.40
N HIS A 78 3.83 3.88 -11.95
CA HIS A 78 4.13 2.59 -12.58
C HIS A 78 2.96 1.61 -12.51
N LEU A 79 2.30 1.50 -11.35
CA LEU A 79 1.12 0.65 -11.19
C LEU A 79 -0.01 1.06 -12.15
N LYS A 80 -0.28 2.36 -12.27
CA LYS A 80 -1.30 2.88 -13.20
C LYS A 80 -0.96 2.65 -14.67
N ALA A 81 0.32 2.74 -15.04
CA ALA A 81 0.76 2.39 -16.38
C ALA A 81 0.46 0.91 -16.67
N SER A 82 0.88 0.00 -15.78
CA SER A 82 0.62 -1.45 -15.95
C SER A 82 -0.87 -1.84 -15.90
N ALA A 83 -1.69 -1.12 -15.15
CA ALA A 83 -3.14 -1.34 -15.11
C ALA A 83 -3.86 -0.84 -16.37
N GLY A 84 -3.28 0.15 -17.07
CA GLY A 84 -3.75 0.65 -18.36
C GLY A 84 -3.69 -0.42 -19.46
N ASP A 85 -2.71 -1.32 -19.39
CA ASP A 85 -2.57 -2.44 -20.32
C ASP A 85 -3.56 -3.59 -20.00
N ALA A 86 -3.76 -3.92 -18.72
CA ALA A 86 -4.60 -5.05 -18.30
C ALA A 86 -6.12 -4.84 -18.46
N ARG A 87 -6.62 -3.59 -18.51
CA ARG A 87 -8.07 -3.32 -18.67
C ARG A 87 -8.57 -3.42 -20.12
N SER A 88 -7.66 -3.42 -21.10
CA SER A 88 -7.96 -3.60 -22.53
C SER A 88 -8.50 -5.01 -22.84
N GLU A 89 -8.05 -6.04 -22.12
CA GLU A 89 -8.38 -7.44 -22.42
C GLU A 89 -9.73 -7.90 -21.83
N ARG A 90 -10.28 -7.22 -20.81
CA ARG A 90 -11.60 -7.57 -20.26
C ARG A 90 -12.79 -7.18 -21.15
N SER A 91 -12.56 -6.38 -22.20
CA SER A 91 -13.63 -5.96 -23.13
C SER A 91 -13.76 -6.87 -24.37
N LYS A 92 -12.93 -7.91 -24.52
CA LYS A 92 -13.06 -8.92 -25.59
C LYS A 92 -13.09 -10.33 -25.00
N GLY A 93 -14.26 -10.75 -24.55
CA GLY A 93 -14.47 -12.05 -23.92
C GLY A 93 -15.83 -12.67 -24.22
N ALA A 94 -16.28 -12.62 -25.47
CA ALA A 94 -17.30 -13.53 -25.98
C ALA A 94 -16.67 -14.36 -27.10
N GLY A 95 -16.33 -15.62 -26.78
CA GLY A 95 -16.07 -16.69 -27.74
C GLY A 95 -14.60 -17.01 -28.04
N GLY A 96 -14.21 -18.26 -27.77
CA GLY A 96 -13.07 -18.90 -28.44
C GLY A 96 -12.17 -19.77 -27.56
N PHE A 97 -12.52 -21.05 -27.43
CA PHE A 97 -11.57 -22.10 -27.04
C PHE A 97 -10.51 -22.23 -28.14
N GLY A 98 -9.27 -21.79 -27.87
CA GLY A 98 -8.15 -21.89 -28.81
C GLY A 98 -6.88 -22.30 -28.08
N LYS A 99 -6.42 -23.53 -28.33
CA LYS A 99 -5.10 -24.03 -27.92
C LYS A 99 -4.03 -23.24 -28.68
N GLY A 100 -3.17 -22.52 -27.98
CA GLY A 100 -2.00 -21.87 -28.56
C GLY A 100 -0.93 -21.70 -27.50
N ALA A 101 0.12 -22.51 -27.58
CA ALA A 101 1.35 -22.29 -26.83
C ALA A 101 2.00 -20.99 -27.36
N ARG A 102 2.26 -20.02 -26.48
CA ARG A 102 3.19 -18.92 -26.77
C ARG A 102 4.43 -19.08 -25.92
N ALA A 103 5.57 -19.02 -26.61
CA ALA A 103 6.89 -18.92 -26.04
C ALA A 103 6.98 -17.72 -25.10
N VAL A 104 7.65 -17.92 -23.97
CA VAL A 104 8.01 -16.85 -23.05
C VAL A 104 9.29 -16.21 -23.59
N ASP A 105 9.18 -15.01 -24.14
CA ASP A 105 10.35 -14.17 -24.41
C ASP A 105 10.90 -13.69 -23.07
N GLU A 106 12.16 -14.06 -22.83
CA GLU A 106 12.96 -13.76 -21.66
C GLU A 106 13.37 -12.28 -21.70
N ALA A 107 12.43 -11.40 -21.36
CA ALA A 107 12.70 -9.98 -21.19
C ALA A 107 13.31 -9.75 -19.80
N VAL A 108 14.63 -9.60 -19.74
CA VAL A 108 15.39 -9.14 -18.58
C VAL A 108 14.91 -7.73 -18.23
N GLY A 109 13.94 -7.63 -17.32
CA GLY A 109 13.61 -6.39 -16.64
C GLY A 109 14.77 -6.02 -15.71
N GLU A 110 15.22 -4.76 -15.78
CA GLU A 110 16.16 -4.20 -14.81
C GLU A 110 15.69 -4.51 -13.38
N PRO A 111 16.61 -4.83 -12.45
CA PRO A 111 16.24 -5.17 -11.08
C PRO A 111 15.57 -3.96 -10.43
N VAL A 112 14.25 -4.01 -10.34
CA VAL A 112 13.48 -3.08 -9.53
C VAL A 112 13.98 -3.27 -8.10
N ALA A 113 14.56 -2.21 -7.52
CA ALA A 113 15.02 -2.24 -6.14
C ALA A 113 13.89 -2.80 -5.26
N PRO A 114 14.19 -3.74 -4.33
CA PRO A 114 13.17 -4.31 -3.48
C PRO A 114 12.43 -3.17 -2.78
N ILE A 115 11.11 -3.18 -2.88
CA ILE A 115 10.26 -2.27 -2.12
C ILE A 115 10.49 -2.62 -0.65
N VAL A 116 11.40 -1.89 0.00
CA VAL A 116 11.68 -2.07 1.42
C VAL A 116 10.42 -1.66 2.20
N PRO A 117 10.01 -2.46 3.21
CA PRO A 117 8.91 -2.08 4.07
C PRO A 117 9.18 -0.71 4.68
N ILE A 118 8.28 0.23 4.41
CA ILE A 118 8.35 1.59 4.92
C ILE A 118 7.96 1.48 6.41
N ASP A 119 8.94 1.58 7.30
CA ASP A 119 8.74 1.50 8.74
C ASP A 119 8.68 2.92 9.32
N PRO A 120 7.50 3.41 9.74
CA PRO A 120 7.39 4.73 10.37
C PRO A 120 7.98 4.80 11.79
N PHE A 121 8.48 3.68 12.33
CA PHE A 121 9.01 3.55 13.69
C PHE A 121 10.43 2.95 13.73
N THR A 122 11.15 2.85 12.61
CA THR A 122 12.58 2.47 12.67
C THR A 122 13.38 3.51 13.43
N LYS A 123 14.20 3.00 14.35
CA LYS A 123 15.02 3.64 15.39
C LYS A 123 15.88 4.87 15.02
N GLU A 124 15.80 5.46 13.83
CA GLU A 124 16.51 6.72 13.52
C GLU A 124 15.87 7.96 14.16
N ALA A 125 14.65 7.85 14.71
CA ALA A 125 14.04 8.92 15.51
C ALA A 125 14.77 9.10 16.87
N SER A 126 15.42 8.05 17.39
CA SER A 126 16.10 8.12 18.70
C SER A 126 17.36 8.98 18.66
N ASP A 127 18.08 9.02 17.54
CA ASP A 127 19.32 9.80 17.42
C ASP A 127 19.04 11.30 17.27
N LYS A 128 17.87 11.67 16.75
CA LYS A 128 17.45 13.07 16.57
C LYS A 128 16.99 13.71 17.88
N GLU A 129 16.32 12.94 18.75
CA GLU A 129 15.98 13.35 20.12
C GLU A 129 17.23 13.54 20.99
N ALA A 130 18.25 12.69 20.82
CA ALA A 130 19.53 12.84 21.52
C ALA A 130 20.31 14.08 21.02
N ALA A 131 20.28 14.35 19.71
CA ALA A 131 20.95 15.51 19.11
C ALA A 131 20.28 16.86 19.47
N MET A 132 18.95 16.90 19.64
CA MET A 132 18.26 18.13 20.08
C MET A 132 18.49 18.45 21.56
N ALA A 133 18.68 17.43 22.41
CA ALA A 133 18.99 17.62 23.82
C ALA A 133 20.38 18.23 24.05
N ASP A 134 21.35 17.92 23.19
CA ASP A 134 22.70 18.49 23.23
C ASP A 134 22.74 19.97 22.81
N TRP A 135 21.83 20.39 21.89
CA TRP A 135 21.77 21.77 21.41
C TRP A 135 21.02 22.73 22.36
N ILE A 136 20.10 22.24 23.17
CA ILE A 136 19.39 23.07 24.19
C ILE A 136 20.28 23.32 25.44
N GLY A 137 21.40 22.60 25.57
CA GLY A 137 22.30 22.65 26.72
C GLY A 137 23.58 23.49 26.58
N SER A 138 23.78 24.24 25.50
CA SER A 138 24.96 25.13 25.30
C SER A 138 24.59 26.61 25.18
#